data_AF-A0A6H9LBA4-F1
#
_entry.id   AF-A0A6H9LBA4-F1
#
_cell.length_a   1.000
_cell.length_b   1.000
_cell.length_c   1.000
_cell.angle_alpha   90.00
_cell.angle_beta   90.00
_cell.angle_gamma   90.00
#
_symmetry.space_group_name_H-M   'P 1'
#
loop_
_entity.id
_entity.type
_entity.pdbx_description
1 polymer ?
#
loop_
_entity_poly.entity_id
_entity_poly.type
_entity_poly.pdbx_seq_one_letter_code
_entity_poly.pdbx_strand_id
1 'polypeptide(L)'
;MPQADSVHATSLKKEKVKTPIHRPKSIADGKSITAPLPGLILKINISEGDIIKAGQCVMLLEAMKMENEVNAPSGGLVLDIRFKEGDSVNQGDVLILLRPTED
;
A
#
# COMPACT_ATOMS: atom_id res chain seq x y z
N MET A 1 51.09 -20.32 -31.55
CA MET A 1 50.85 -19.22 -30.60
C MET A 1 49.72 -18.35 -31.16
N PRO A 2 48.78 -17.82 -30.37
CA PRO A 2 48.81 -17.63 -28.91
C PRO A 2 47.72 -18.40 -28.11
N GLN A 3 48.04 -18.62 -26.83
CA GLN A 3 47.15 -18.93 -25.70
C GLN A 3 46.47 -17.65 -25.17
N ALA A 4 45.70 -17.79 -24.09
CA ALA A 4 45.09 -16.79 -23.20
C ALA A 4 43.67 -16.36 -23.60
N ASP A 5 42.70 -16.22 -22.69
CA ASP A 5 42.69 -16.35 -21.25
C ASP A 5 41.25 -16.54 -20.75
N SER A 6 41.16 -17.09 -19.54
CA SER A 6 40.11 -16.86 -18.53
C SER A 6 39.17 -15.68 -18.79
N VAL A 7 37.87 -15.86 -18.57
CA VAL A 7 37.17 -15.12 -17.50
C VAL A 7 35.77 -15.69 -17.24
N HIS A 8 35.56 -16.08 -15.99
CA HIS A 8 34.26 -16.06 -15.33
C HIS A 8 33.69 -14.65 -15.41
N ALA A 9 32.47 -14.51 -15.90
CA ALA A 9 31.65 -13.33 -15.64
C ALA A 9 30.40 -13.77 -14.88
N THR A 10 30.55 -13.79 -13.56
CA THR A 10 29.46 -13.76 -12.59
C THR A 10 28.68 -12.44 -12.72
N SER A 11 27.43 -12.46 -12.22
CA SER A 11 26.74 -11.30 -11.62
C SER A 11 25.90 -10.41 -12.58
N LEU A 12 24.57 -10.49 -12.48
CA LEU A 12 23.75 -9.75 -11.51
C LEU A 12 22.27 -9.92 -11.87
N LYS A 13 21.49 -10.45 -10.91
CA LYS A 13 20.03 -10.43 -10.93
C LYS A 13 19.59 -8.97 -10.90
N LYS A 14 18.74 -8.56 -11.85
CA LYS A 14 18.09 -7.23 -11.84
C LYS A 14 17.06 -7.19 -10.72
N GLU A 15 17.50 -6.80 -9.54
CA GLU A 15 16.63 -6.39 -8.45
C GLU A 15 15.97 -5.07 -8.85
N LYS A 16 14.69 -5.13 -9.23
CA LYS A 16 13.88 -3.94 -9.46
C LYS A 16 13.58 -3.31 -8.10
N VAL A 17 14.48 -2.43 -7.65
CA VAL A 17 14.18 -1.42 -6.63
C VAL A 17 13.12 -0.50 -7.22
N LYS A 18 11.86 -0.79 -6.93
CA LYS A 18 10.76 0.16 -7.11
C LYS A 18 10.44 0.71 -5.74
N THR A 19 11.18 1.72 -5.31
CA THR A 19 10.68 2.65 -4.30
C THR A 19 9.81 3.66 -5.07
N PRO A 20 8.48 3.62 -4.96
CA PRO A 20 7.70 4.76 -5.39
C PRO A 20 7.94 5.86 -4.37
N ILE A 21 8.48 6.98 -4.85
CA ILE A 21 8.54 8.25 -4.13
C ILE A 21 7.07 8.68 -3.93
N HIS A 22 6.48 8.33 -2.78
CA HIS A 22 5.14 8.78 -2.40
C HIS A 22 5.22 10.25 -1.99
N ARG A 23 5.14 11.13 -2.99
CA ARG A 23 4.84 12.54 -2.79
C ARG A 23 3.34 12.60 -2.46
N PRO A 24 2.90 13.13 -1.30
CA PRO A 24 1.47 13.24 -1.04
C PRO A 24 0.90 14.27 -2.02
N LYS A 25 0.20 13.79 -3.05
CA LYS A 25 -0.71 14.62 -3.85
C LYS A 25 -1.92 14.90 -2.97
N SER A 26 -2.13 16.17 -2.66
CA SER A 26 -3.36 16.70 -2.06
C SER A 26 -4.58 16.11 -2.76
N ILE A 27 -5.45 15.43 -2.01
CA ILE A 27 -6.71 14.92 -2.54
C ILE A 27 -7.72 16.03 -2.37
N ALA A 28 -8.07 16.66 -3.49
CA ALA A 28 -9.25 17.50 -3.58
C ALA A 28 -10.50 16.61 -3.42
N ASP A 29 -11.34 16.97 -2.46
CA ASP A 29 -12.77 16.66 -2.34
C ASP A 29 -13.24 15.20 -2.14
N GLY A 30 -12.33 14.21 -2.00
CA GLY A 30 -12.67 12.82 -1.65
C GLY A 30 -12.23 12.44 -0.24
N LYS A 31 -13.09 11.75 0.54
CA LYS A 31 -12.68 11.21 1.85
C LYS A 31 -11.58 10.16 1.65
N SER A 32 -10.53 10.21 2.45
CA SER A 32 -9.42 9.25 2.38
C SER A 32 -9.30 8.43 3.67
N ILE A 33 -8.89 7.17 3.55
CA ILE A 33 -8.46 6.36 4.69
C ILE A 33 -6.93 6.42 4.75
N THR A 34 -6.40 6.80 5.91
CA THR A 34 -4.96 6.91 6.16
C THR A 34 -4.49 5.86 7.15
N ALA A 35 -3.21 5.49 7.08
CA ALA A 35 -2.60 4.59 8.04
C ALA A 35 -2.58 5.25 9.44
N PRO A 36 -3.17 4.64 10.48
CA PRO A 36 -3.21 5.22 11.82
C PRO A 36 -1.86 5.15 12.53
N LEU A 37 -0.99 4.24 12.11
CA LEU A 37 0.31 3.93 12.67
C LEU A 37 1.24 3.34 11.58
N PRO A 38 2.57 3.44 11.72
CA PRO A 38 3.49 2.81 10.78
C PRO A 38 3.46 1.28 10.92
N GLY A 39 3.55 0.56 9.80
CA GLY A 39 3.45 -0.90 9.83
C GLY A 39 3.61 -1.56 8.46
N LEU A 40 3.43 -2.88 8.43
CA LEU A 40 3.42 -3.71 7.23
C LEU A 40 1.98 -4.09 6.89
N ILE A 41 1.55 -3.94 5.63
CA ILE A 41 0.23 -4.42 5.20
C ILE A 41 0.25 -5.95 5.14
N LEU A 42 -0.51 -6.60 6.00
CA LEU A 42 -0.67 -8.05 6.01
C LEU A 42 -1.75 -8.50 5.04
N LYS A 43 -2.85 -7.76 4.99
CA LYS A 43 -4.01 -8.14 4.19
C LYS A 43 -4.83 -6.93 3.77
N ILE A 44 -5.39 -6.98 2.56
CA ILE A 44 -6.39 -6.01 2.10
C ILE A 44 -7.73 -6.75 1.96
N ASN A 45 -8.75 -6.28 2.68
CA ASN A 45 -10.05 -6.97 2.79
C ASN A 45 -11.10 -6.46 1.76
N ILE A 46 -10.71 -5.52 0.90
CA ILE A 46 -11.59 -4.84 -0.06
C ILE A 46 -10.90 -4.73 -1.42
N SER A 47 -11.67 -4.40 -2.45
CA SER A 47 -11.21 -4.12 -3.80
C SER A 47 -11.66 -2.74 -4.29
N GLU A 48 -10.99 -2.21 -5.30
CA GLU A 48 -11.48 -1.04 -6.04
C GLU A 48 -12.86 -1.34 -6.64
N GLY A 49 -13.78 -0.39 -6.52
CA GLY A 49 -15.18 -0.56 -6.91
C GLY A 49 -16.11 -1.04 -5.80
N ASP A 50 -15.59 -1.49 -4.66
CA ASP A 50 -16.43 -1.91 -3.54
C ASP A 50 -17.13 -0.73 -2.87
N ILE A 51 -18.35 -0.97 -2.37
CA ILE A 51 -19.03 -0.07 -1.43
C ILE A 51 -18.73 -0.54 -0.01
N ILE A 52 -18.16 0.34 0.81
CA ILE A 52 -17.83 0.06 2.21
C ILE A 52 -18.66 0.91 3.16
N LYS A 53 -18.78 0.48 4.42
CA LYS A 53 -19.49 1.20 5.49
C LYS A 53 -18.54 1.80 6.51
N ALA A 54 -19.00 2.81 7.25
CA ALA A 54 -18.27 3.31 8.41
C ALA A 54 -18.04 2.17 9.42
N GLY A 55 -16.82 2.09 9.97
CA GLY A 55 -16.39 1.05 10.89
C GLY A 55 -16.02 -0.29 10.24
N GLN A 56 -16.20 -0.46 8.92
CA GLN A 56 -15.79 -1.68 8.23
C GLN A 56 -14.27 -1.81 8.23
N CYS A 57 -13.76 -2.98 8.61
CA CYS A 57 -12.35 -3.32 8.50
C CYS A 57 -11.95 -3.47 7.03
N VAL A 58 -11.06 -2.61 6.56
CA VAL A 58 -10.62 -2.56 5.15
C VAL A 58 -9.25 -3.20 4.92
N MET A 59 -8.40 -3.24 5.94
CA MET A 59 -7.09 -3.90 5.87
C MET A 59 -6.53 -4.21 7.25
N LEU A 60 -5.51 -5.07 7.26
CA LEU A 60 -4.76 -5.48 8.44
C LEU A 60 -3.31 -5.01 8.33
N LEU A 61 -2.81 -4.36 9.38
CA LEU A 61 -1.43 -3.92 9.51
C LEU A 61 -0.71 -4.70 10.61
N GLU A 62 0.52 -5.13 10.37
CA GLU A 62 1.41 -5.54 11.45
C GLU A 62 2.21 -4.34 11.95
N ALA A 63 2.14 -4.08 13.25
CA ALA A 63 3.06 -3.16 13.91
C ALA A 63 3.45 -3.70 15.28
N MET A 64 4.75 -3.64 15.58
CA MET A 64 5.30 -4.13 16.85
C MET A 64 4.88 -5.58 17.18
N LYS A 65 4.87 -6.47 16.17
CA LYS A 65 4.45 -7.88 16.26
C LYS A 65 2.96 -8.10 16.60
N MET A 66 2.14 -7.07 16.47
CA MET A 66 0.70 -7.15 16.66
C MET A 66 -0.02 -6.78 15.38
N GLU A 67 -1.10 -7.52 15.10
CA GLU A 67 -2.02 -7.22 14.02
C GLU A 67 -3.00 -6.13 14.48
N ASN A 68 -3.17 -5.11 13.64
CA ASN A 68 -4.04 -3.98 13.88
C ASN A 68 -4.99 -3.80 12.69
N GLU A 69 -6.27 -3.65 12.97
CA GLU A 69 -7.27 -3.36 11.95
C GLU A 69 -7.23 -1.88 11.56
N VAL A 70 -7.35 -1.62 10.26
CA VAL A 70 -7.66 -0.28 9.74
C VAL A 70 -9.13 -0.28 9.38
N ASN A 71 -9.90 0.54 10.09
CA ASN A 71 -11.34 0.67 9.91
C ASN A 71 -11.68 1.93 9.14
N ALA A 72 -12.69 1.85 8.26
CA ALA A 72 -13.13 3.00 7.49
C ALA A 72 -13.81 4.06 8.39
N PRO A 73 -13.38 5.33 8.33
CA PRO A 73 -13.99 6.40 9.13
C PRO A 73 -15.40 6.78 8.64
N SER A 74 -15.73 6.43 7.40
CA SER A 74 -17.05 6.63 6.78
C SER A 74 -17.28 5.63 5.67
N GLY A 75 -18.54 5.45 5.27
CA GLY A 75 -18.86 4.68 4.06
C GLY A 75 -18.54 5.42 2.76
N GLY A 76 -18.51 4.68 1.66
CA GLY A 76 -18.31 5.20 0.32
C GLY A 76 -17.87 4.13 -0.69
N LEU A 77 -17.71 4.56 -1.95
CA LEU A 77 -17.15 3.77 -3.04
C LEU A 77 -15.62 3.85 -3.03
N VAL A 78 -14.96 2.69 -3.02
CA VAL A 78 -13.50 2.56 -3.09
C VAL A 78 -13.03 2.92 -4.50
N LEU A 79 -12.25 3.99 -4.63
CA LEU A 79 -11.76 4.48 -5.92
C LEU A 79 -10.36 3.97 -6.26
N ASP A 80 -9.49 3.84 -5.25
CA ASP A 80 -8.07 3.59 -5.43
C ASP A 80 -7.50 2.97 -4.14
N ILE A 81 -6.71 1.91 -4.28
CA ILE A 81 -5.95 1.29 -3.18
C ILE A 81 -4.46 1.44 -3.49
N ARG A 82 -3.76 2.30 -2.73
CA ARG A 82 -2.43 2.80 -3.11
C ARG A 82 -1.26 1.91 -2.76
N PHE A 83 -1.52 0.86 -2.01
CA PHE A 83 -0.52 -0.07 -1.52
C PHE A 83 -1.03 -1.50 -1.69
N LYS A 84 -0.10 -2.45 -1.66
CA LYS A 84 -0.40 -3.88 -1.72
C LYS A 84 0.03 -4.58 -0.43
N GLU A 85 -0.44 -5.81 -0.26
CA GLU A 85 0.06 -6.70 0.78
C GLU A 85 1.59 -6.86 0.68
N GLY A 86 2.26 -6.80 1.84
CA GLY A 86 3.70 -6.79 1.97
C GLY A 86 4.37 -5.41 1.84
N ASP A 87 3.63 -4.33 1.52
CA ASP A 87 4.20 -2.98 1.53
C ASP A 87 4.24 -2.41 2.96
N SER A 88 5.28 -1.62 3.25
CA SER A 88 5.38 -0.83 4.47
C SER A 88 4.75 0.54 4.29
N VAL A 89 4.05 1.01 5.32
CA VAL A 89 3.38 2.31 5.38
C VAL A 89 3.82 3.10 6.60
N ASN A 90 3.78 4.43 6.50
CA ASN A 90 3.98 5.34 7.62
C ASN A 90 2.64 5.85 8.13
N GLN A 91 2.63 6.34 9.38
CA GLN A 91 1.46 7.04 9.90
C GLN A 91 1.09 8.23 8.98
N GLY A 92 -0.20 8.33 8.67
CA GLY A 92 -0.74 9.38 7.81
C GLY A 92 -0.64 9.10 6.31
N ASP A 93 0.06 8.04 5.87
CA ASP A 93 0.05 7.64 4.46
C ASP A 93 -1.39 7.36 4.01
N VAL A 94 -1.76 7.89 2.85
CA VAL A 94 -3.09 7.68 2.28
C VAL A 94 -3.15 6.29 1.67
N LEU A 95 -3.95 5.42 2.28
CA LEU A 95 -4.10 4.02 1.89
C LEU A 95 -5.16 3.85 0.81
N ILE A 96 -6.32 4.46 1.01
CA ILE A 96 -7.51 4.28 0.18
C ILE A 96 -8.14 5.65 -0.11
N LEU A 97 -8.56 5.85 -1.36
CA LEU A 97 -9.44 6.96 -1.73
C LEU A 97 -10.90 6.50 -1.79
N LEU A 98 -11.79 7.29 -1.21
CA LEU A 98 -13.23 7.07 -1.25
C LEU A 98 -13.94 8.19 -1.98
N ARG A 99 -14.94 7.81 -2.78
CA ARG A 99 -16.04 8.71 -3.13
C ARG A 99 -17.15 8.51 -2.10
N PRO A 100 -17.62 9.57 -1.41
CA PRO A 100 -18.83 9.46 -0.61
C PRO A 100 -20.00 8.97 -1.48
N THR A 101 -20.70 7.95 -1.03
CA THR A 101 -22.04 7.63 -1.54
C THR A 101 -23.01 8.48 -0.74
N GLU A 102 -23.83 9.28 -1.41
CA GLU A 102 -24.97 9.94 -0.78
C GLU A 102 -25.92 8.83 -0.30
N ASP A 103 -26.26 8.85 0.99
CA ASP A 103 -27.37 8.06 1.55
C ASP A 103 -28.72 8.71 1.18
#